data_AF-A0A7Y0X9K7-F1
#
_entry.id   AF-A0A7Y0X9K7-F1
#
_cell.length_a   1.000
_cell.length_b   1.000
_cell.length_c   1.000
_cell.angle_alpha   90.00
_cell.angle_beta   90.00
_cell.angle_gamma   90.00
#
_symmetry.space_group_name_H-M   'P 1'
#
loop_
_entity.id
_entity.type
_entity.pdbx_description
1 polymer ?
#
loop_
_entity_poly.entity_id
_entity_poly.type
_entity_poly.pdbx_seq_one_letter_code
_entity_poly.pdbx_strand_id
1 'polypeptide(L)'
;IVNRGFTSVGLSELLKKAAVPKGSFYHYFKSKEQFGEAMIQDYFTKYFERLNARFTNTELSGYQRLMSYFEEMVKVEDDVCNANKCLLVKLSAEVS
;
A
#
# COMPACT_ATOMS: atom_id res chain seq x y z
N ILE A 1 -1.00 -9.64 -1.61
CA ILE A 1 0.03 -8.93 -0.81
C ILE A 1 -0.57 -8.49 0.51
N VAL A 2 -1.51 -7.53 0.56
CA VAL A 2 -2.15 -7.07 1.82
C VAL A 2 -2.68 -8.21 2.72
N ASN A 3 -3.31 -9.24 2.15
CA ASN A 3 -3.88 -10.35 2.92
C ASN A 3 -2.92 -11.52 3.18
N ARG A 4 -1.81 -11.62 2.43
CA ARG A 4 -0.98 -12.84 2.39
C ARG A 4 0.52 -12.58 2.56
N GLY A 5 0.94 -11.33 2.76
CA GLY A 5 2.35 -10.94 2.71
C GLY A 5 2.88 -10.83 1.28
N PHE A 6 4.07 -10.24 1.13
CA PHE A 6 4.75 -10.13 -0.15
C PHE A 6 5.58 -11.38 -0.46
N THR A 7 6.31 -11.87 0.54
CA THR A 7 7.16 -13.07 0.46
C THR A 7 6.34 -14.31 0.11
N SER A 8 5.20 -14.51 0.76
CA SER A 8 4.38 -15.73 0.59
C SER A 8 3.57 -15.77 -0.72
N VAL A 9 3.45 -14.66 -1.46
CA VAL A 9 2.75 -14.65 -2.75
C VAL A 9 3.75 -14.82 -3.88
N GLY A 10 3.68 -15.94 -4.61
CA GLY A 10 4.59 -16.21 -5.72
C GLY A 10 4.38 -15.28 -6.92
N LEU A 11 5.44 -15.01 -7.69
CA LEU A 11 5.36 -14.15 -8.88
C LEU A 11 4.33 -14.68 -9.89
N SER A 12 4.34 -15.98 -10.19
CA SER A 12 3.36 -16.58 -11.11
C SER A 12 1.91 -16.40 -10.65
N GLU A 13 1.65 -16.40 -9.34
CA GLU A 13 0.31 -16.16 -8.80
C GLU A 13 -0.11 -14.69 -9.02
N LEU A 14 0.79 -13.73 -8.74
CA LEU A 14 0.55 -12.30 -9.00
C LEU A 14 0.21 -12.05 -10.45
N LEU A 15 1.03 -12.58 -11.36
CA LEU A 15 0.88 -12.41 -12.80
C LEU A 15 -0.41 -13.03 -13.33
N LYS A 16 -0.78 -14.22 -12.82
CA LYS A 16 -2.05 -14.86 -13.18
C LYS A 16 -3.24 -14.01 -12.75
N LYS A 17 -3.22 -13.46 -11.52
CA LYS A 17 -4.31 -12.58 -11.05
C LYS A 17 -4.39 -11.26 -11.81
N ALA A 18 -3.25 -10.70 -12.21
CA ALA A 18 -3.19 -9.46 -12.99
C ALA A 18 -3.43 -9.68 -14.50
N ALA A 19 -3.57 -10.92 -14.96
CA ALA A 19 -3.62 -11.29 -16.38
C ALA A 19 -2.42 -10.75 -17.19
N VAL A 20 -1.23 -10.74 -16.58
CA VAL A 20 0.02 -10.24 -17.20
C VAL A 20 0.93 -11.40 -17.59
N PRO A 21 1.44 -11.47 -18.84
CA PRO A 21 2.43 -12.46 -19.23
C PRO A 21 3.76 -12.30 -18.46
N LYS A 22 4.44 -13.41 -18.17
CA LYS A 22 5.75 -13.40 -17.51
C LYS A 22 6.79 -12.55 -18.26
N GLY A 23 6.80 -12.61 -19.59
CA GLY A 23 7.70 -11.78 -20.41
C GLY A 23 7.47 -10.27 -20.20
N SER A 24 6.21 -9.84 -20.13
CA SER A 24 5.85 -8.44 -19.88
C SER A 24 6.28 -7.97 -18.50
N PHE A 25 6.23 -8.83 -17.47
CA PHE A 25 6.74 -8.47 -16.15
C PHE A 25 8.23 -8.14 -16.19
N TYR A 26 9.04 -9.01 -16.83
CA TYR A 26 10.49 -8.81 -16.91
C TYR A 26 10.92 -7.67 -17.83
N HIS A 27 10.01 -7.12 -18.63
CA HIS A 27 10.24 -5.87 -19.35
C HIS A 27 10.32 -4.67 -18.40
N TYR A 28 9.51 -4.66 -17.32
CA TYR A 28 9.45 -3.55 -16.36
C TYR A 28 10.30 -3.80 -15.11
N PHE A 29 10.38 -5.05 -14.63
CA PHE A 29 11.05 -5.40 -13.38
C PHE A 29 12.00 -6.57 -13.57
N LYS A 30 13.27 -6.38 -13.18
CA LYS A 30 14.33 -7.39 -13.27
C LYS A 30 14.11 -8.56 -12.30
N SER A 31 13.43 -8.33 -11.18
CA SER A 31 13.13 -9.34 -10.19
C SER A 31 11.83 -9.04 -9.45
N LYS A 32 11.35 -10.02 -8.67
CA LYS A 32 10.19 -9.81 -7.79
C LYS A 32 10.55 -8.78 -6.73
N GLU A 33 11.75 -8.82 -6.19
CA GLU A 33 12.25 -7.92 -5.15
C GLU A 33 12.25 -6.47 -5.64
N GLN A 34 12.74 -6.20 -6.86
CA GLN A 34 12.70 -4.87 -7.46
C GLN A 34 11.26 -4.36 -7.66
N PHE A 35 10.33 -5.27 -8.02
CA PHE A 35 8.91 -4.93 -8.07
C PHE A 35 8.36 -4.58 -6.67
N GLY A 36 8.79 -5.31 -5.64
CA GLY A 36 8.45 -5.02 -4.24
C GLY A 36 8.90 -3.64 -3.80
N GLU A 37 10.15 -3.26 -4.08
CA GLU A 37 10.68 -1.93 -3.81
C GLU A 37 9.89 -0.83 -4.51
N ALA A 38 9.63 -0.99 -5.81
CA ALA A 38 8.86 -0.02 -6.59
C ALA A 38 7.42 0.14 -6.06
N MET A 39 6.80 -0.97 -5.67
CA MET A 39 5.46 -0.97 -5.06
C MET A 39 5.45 -0.25 -3.70
N ILE A 40 6.45 -0.49 -2.85
CA ILE A 40 6.58 0.18 -1.55
C ILE A 40 6.76 1.69 -1.75
N GLN A 41 7.63 2.07 -2.67
CA GLN A 41 7.90 3.47 -2.98
C GLN A 41 6.63 4.19 -3.46
N ASP A 42 5.91 3.60 -4.42
CA ASP A 42 4.63 4.15 -4.92
C ASP A 42 3.58 4.26 -3.81
N TYR A 43 3.49 3.25 -2.94
CA TYR A 43 2.59 3.30 -1.79
C TYR A 43 2.89 4.48 -0.86
N PHE A 44 4.16 4.67 -0.48
CA PHE A 44 4.53 5.77 0.42
C PHE A 44 4.39 7.15 -0.23
N THR A 45 4.72 7.29 -1.51
CA THR A 45 4.48 8.54 -2.25
C THR A 45 3.01 8.93 -2.15
N LYS A 46 2.09 8.03 -2.51
CA LYS A 46 0.64 8.28 -2.43
C LYS A 46 0.16 8.48 -0.99
N TYR A 47 0.74 7.77 -0.03
CA TYR A 47 0.40 7.90 1.38
C TYR A 47 0.74 9.30 1.90
N PHE A 48 1.95 9.78 1.62
CA PHE A 48 2.38 11.12 2.04
C PHE A 48 1.62 12.23 1.31
N GLU A 49 1.27 12.06 0.03
CA GLU A 49 0.40 13.00 -0.68
C GLU A 49 -0.95 13.15 0.01
N ARG A 50 -1.61 12.05 0.40
CA ARG A 50 -2.88 12.09 1.15
C ARG A 50 -2.73 12.74 2.51
N LEU A 51 -1.67 12.41 3.26
CA LEU A 51 -1.40 13.03 4.56
C LEU A 51 -1.16 14.53 4.42
N ASN A 52 -0.38 14.94 3.44
CA ASN A 52 -0.07 16.35 3.19
C ASN A 52 -1.35 17.10 2.85
N ALA A 53 -2.16 16.59 1.91
CA ALA A 53 -3.44 17.19 1.55
C ALA A 53 -4.39 17.34 2.76
N ARG A 54 -4.44 16.33 3.65
CA ARG A 54 -5.23 16.40 4.88
C ARG A 54 -4.71 17.44 5.86
N PHE A 55 -3.41 17.39 6.18
CA PHE A 55 -2.84 18.22 7.24
C PHE A 55 -2.57 19.66 6.84
N THR A 56 -2.58 19.98 5.55
CA THR A 56 -2.49 21.35 5.02
C THR A 56 -3.85 22.00 4.74
N ASN A 57 -4.97 21.28 4.90
CA ASN A 57 -6.30 21.83 4.65
C ASN A 57 -6.69 22.93 5.66
N THR A 58 -6.58 24.19 5.24
CA THR A 58 -6.84 25.38 6.07
C THR A 58 -8.28 25.55 6.52
N GLU A 59 -9.24 24.89 5.87
CA GLU A 59 -10.66 24.95 6.22
C GLU A 59 -11.00 24.16 7.49
N LEU A 60 -10.09 23.28 7.93
CA LEU A 60 -10.25 22.45 9.12
C LEU A 60 -9.32 22.91 10.24
N SER A 61 -9.81 22.85 11.48
CA SER A 61 -8.97 22.98 12.69
C SER A 61 -7.95 21.85 12.78
N GLY A 62 -6.86 22.06 13.52
CA GLY A 62 -5.84 21.03 13.74
C GLY A 62 -6.42 19.74 14.34
N TYR A 63 -7.38 19.87 15.26
CA TYR A 63 -8.12 18.73 15.82
C TYR A 63 -8.89 17.95 14.74
N GLN A 64 -9.65 18.63 13.88
CA GLN A 64 -10.40 17.99 12.80
C GLN A 64 -9.48 17.28 11.79
N ARG A 65 -8.32 17.87 11.46
CA ARG A 65 -7.33 17.22 10.59
C ARG A 65 -6.80 15.93 11.23
N LEU A 66 -6.48 15.95 12.52
CA LEU A 66 -6.00 14.77 13.24
C LEU A 66 -7.08 13.69 13.39
N MET A 67 -8.29 14.06 13.77
CA MET A 67 -9.38 13.11 13.95
C MET A 67 -9.78 12.46 12.62
N SER A 68 -9.88 13.23 11.54
CA SER A 68 -10.19 12.66 10.21
C SER A 68 -9.15 11.64 9.73
N TYR A 69 -7.89 11.74 10.18
CA TYR A 69 -6.88 10.72 9.92
C TYR A 69 -7.17 9.41 10.67
N PHE A 70 -7.45 9.48 11.98
CA PHE A 70 -7.78 8.29 12.75
C PHE A 70 -9.10 7.65 12.32
N GLU A 71 -10.10 8.47 11.97
CA GLU A 71 -11.37 8.01 11.41
C GLU A 71 -11.18 7.21 10.12
N GLU A 72 -10.33 7.69 9.19
CA GLU A 72 -10.01 6.94 7.97
C GLU A 72 -9.31 5.60 8.29
N MET A 73 -8.40 5.59 9.27
CA MET A 73 -7.67 4.37 9.65
C MET A 73 -8.58 3.29 10.23
N VAL A 74 -9.58 3.68 11.04
CA VAL A 74 -10.49 2.73 11.68
C VAL A 74 -11.72 2.42 10.83
N LYS A 75 -11.90 3.11 9.70
CA LYS A 75 -13.00 2.87 8.76
C LYS A 75 -12.96 1.42 8.28
N VAL A 76 -14.13 0.78 8.29
CA VAL A 76 -14.34 -0.58 7.79
C VAL A 76 -14.97 -0.49 6.41
N GLU A 77 -14.35 -1.13 5.43
CA GLU A 77 -14.83 -1.23 4.05
C GLU A 77 -14.67 -2.69 3.60
N ASP A 78 -15.74 -3.27 3.05
CA ASP A 78 -15.82 -4.69 2.67
C ASP A 78 -15.43 -5.64 3.81
N ASP A 79 -15.98 -5.41 5.02
CA ASP A 79 -15.69 -6.13 6.26
C ASP A 79 -14.21 -6.12 6.70
N VAL A 80 -13.39 -5.24 6.11
CA VAL A 80 -11.98 -5.08 6.46
C VAL A 80 -11.70 -3.67 6.95
N CYS A 81 -11.21 -3.58 8.20
CA CYS A 81 -10.68 -2.33 8.75
C CYS A 81 -9.48 -1.83 7.92
N ASN A 82 -9.48 -0.55 7.57
CA ASN A 82 -8.43 0.07 6.75
C ASN A 82 -7.04 -0.05 7.38
N ALA A 83 -6.93 -0.08 8.71
CA ALA A 83 -5.68 -0.38 9.41
C ALA A 83 -5.05 -1.73 8.97
N ASN A 84 -5.88 -2.73 8.64
CA ASN A 84 -5.41 -4.03 8.13
C ASN A 84 -4.91 -3.97 6.67
N LYS A 85 -5.24 -2.90 5.95
CA LYS A 85 -4.80 -2.64 4.57
C LYS A 85 -3.46 -1.89 4.50
N CYS A 86 -2.92 -1.46 5.64
CA CYS A 86 -1.68 -0.68 5.71
C CYS A 86 -0.46 -1.52 5.31
N LEU A 87 0.17 -1.17 4.18
CA LEU A 87 1.36 -1.88 3.69
C LEU A 87 2.57 -1.68 4.60
N LEU A 88 2.68 -0.56 5.31
CA LEU A 88 3.77 -0.34 6.28
C LEU A 88 3.78 -1.45 7.34
N VAL A 89 2.63 -1.76 7.95
CA VAL A 89 2.52 -2.80 8.99
C VAL A 89 2.78 -4.19 8.41
N LYS A 90 2.37 -4.44 7.17
CA LYS A 90 2.52 -5.76 6.53
C LYS A 90 3.94 -6.02 6.04
N LEU A 91 4.66 -4.99 5.59
CA LEU A 91 5.97 -5.13 4.95
C LEU A 91 7.13 -4.80 5.89
N SER A 92 6.90 -4.11 7.01
CA SER A 92 7.94 -3.83 8.01
C SER A 92 8.57 -5.09 8.60
N ALA A 93 7.88 -6.22 8.56
CA ALA A 93 8.37 -7.51 9.04
C ALA A 93 9.01 -8.38 7.94
N GLU A 94 8.96 -7.96 6.67
CA GLU A 94 9.41 -8.76 5.52
C GLU A 94 10.66 -8.18 4.83
N VAL A 95 11.05 -6.95 5.15
CA VAL A 95 12.25 -6.29 4.62
C VAL A 95 13.29 -6.23 5.74
N SER A 96 14.35 -7.03 5.62
CA SER A 96 15.55 -7.02 6.48
C SER A 96 16.80 -7.14 5.61
#